data_AF-A0A2E4G3T1-F1
#
_entry.id   AF-A0A2E4G3T1-F1
#
_cell.length_a   1.000
_cell.length_b   1.000
_cell.length_c   1.000
_cell.angle_alpha   90.00
_cell.angle_beta   90.00
_cell.angle_gamma   90.00
#
_symmetry.space_group_name_H-M   'P 1'
#
loop_
_entity.id
_entity.type
_entity.pdbx_description
1 polymer ?
#
loop_
_entity_poly.entity_id
_entity_poly.type
_entity_poly.pdbx_seq_one_letter_code
_entity_poly.pdbx_strand_id
1 'polypeptide(L)'
;MEKANYPIPSPEKMFCFISDNGVPYTKELINSIDKAIEYNHPETKSLIFGMYTADLAYAAAYKDFENAIELYKVVKTLSAKLHIEEMMTEELLEEVFSHFENPDSLVIIAGNSYYASVKFLEDHKQADKLALRSLGGWIESLYITLNSLESFDPSSKAAQRIADQKITFWNLYTYLKAQEEGLGVAQAIRELKDIREILAALEEVKSAKKSAENGNSTVVTNSKILITQE
;
A
#
# COMPACT_ATOMS: atom_id res chain seq x y z
N MET A 1 10.38 -17.25 18.79
CA MET A 1 10.16 -17.05 17.35
C MET A 1 10.42 -15.58 17.08
N GLU A 2 11.41 -15.29 16.25
CA GLU A 2 11.68 -13.95 15.77
C GLU A 2 10.43 -13.48 14.99
N LYS A 3 9.75 -12.43 15.47
CA LYS A 3 8.64 -11.83 14.71
C LYS A 3 9.25 -11.34 13.41
N ALA A 4 8.98 -12.05 12.32
CA ALA A 4 9.38 -11.61 11.00
C ALA A 4 8.69 -10.26 10.74
N ASN A 5 9.47 -9.18 10.82
CA ASN A 5 9.04 -7.84 10.44
C ASN A 5 8.92 -7.84 8.92
N TYR A 6 7.79 -8.30 8.40
CA TYR A 6 7.46 -8.07 7.01
C TYR A 6 7.11 -6.59 6.89
N PRO A 7 7.90 -5.75 6.19
CA PRO A 7 7.43 -4.41 5.87
C PRO A 7 6.22 -4.60 4.95
N ILE A 8 5.03 -4.53 5.54
CA ILE A 8 3.79 -4.54 4.81
C ILE A 8 3.81 -3.25 3.96
N PRO A 9 3.45 -3.31 2.67
CA PRO A 9 3.36 -2.11 1.86
C PRO A 9 2.35 -1.15 2.45
N SER A 10 2.74 0.12 2.49
CA SER A 10 1.76 1.19 2.64
C SER A 10 1.63 1.99 1.34
N PRO A 11 0.39 2.27 0.90
CA PRO A 11 0.11 3.09 -0.29
C PRO A 11 0.76 4.48 -0.30
N GLU A 12 0.88 5.16 0.84
CA GLU A 12 1.37 6.55 0.91
C GLU A 12 2.78 6.71 0.36
N LYS A 13 3.67 5.74 0.61
CA LYS A 13 5.05 5.78 0.10
C LYS A 13 5.11 5.67 -1.43
N MET A 14 4.08 5.10 -2.05
CA MET A 14 3.96 5.03 -3.50
C MET A 14 3.42 6.36 -4.04
N PHE A 15 2.35 6.88 -3.44
CA PHE A 15 1.69 8.11 -3.91
C PHE A 15 2.51 9.38 -3.67
N CYS A 16 3.16 9.53 -2.51
CA CYS A 16 4.09 10.63 -2.28
C CYS A 16 5.22 10.60 -3.32
N PHE A 17 5.78 9.41 -3.61
CA PHE A 17 6.85 9.29 -4.60
C PHE A 17 6.40 9.74 -6.00
N ILE A 18 5.25 9.27 -6.49
CA ILE A 18 4.82 9.62 -7.85
C ILE A 18 4.39 11.09 -7.95
N SER A 19 3.78 11.64 -6.89
CA SER A 19 3.45 13.07 -6.77
C SER A 19 4.71 13.93 -6.83
N ASP A 20 5.74 13.60 -6.04
CA ASP A 20 7.04 14.30 -6.02
C ASP A 20 7.80 14.22 -7.37
N ASN A 21 7.48 13.23 -8.20
CA ASN A 21 8.06 13.05 -9.53
C ASN A 21 7.16 13.59 -10.66
N GLY A 22 6.13 14.37 -10.32
CA GLY A 22 5.33 15.13 -11.27
C GLY A 22 4.28 14.32 -12.04
N VAL A 23 3.94 13.10 -11.57
CA VAL A 23 2.80 12.37 -12.12
C VAL A 23 1.52 13.12 -11.74
N PRO A 24 0.64 13.48 -12.69
CA PRO A 24 -0.54 14.29 -12.40
C PRO A 24 -1.61 13.52 -11.60
N TYR A 25 -2.43 14.27 -10.88
CA TYR A 25 -3.59 13.72 -10.18
C TYR A 25 -4.71 13.39 -11.17
N THR A 26 -5.27 12.18 -11.08
CA THR A 26 -6.40 11.72 -11.88
C THR A 26 -7.50 11.25 -10.94
N LYS A 27 -8.38 12.17 -10.55
CA LYS A 27 -9.48 11.92 -9.61
C LYS A 27 -10.38 10.77 -10.05
N GLU A 28 -10.55 10.60 -11.36
CA GLU A 28 -11.42 9.58 -11.96
C GLU A 28 -10.95 8.14 -11.69
N LEU A 29 -9.71 7.96 -11.22
CA LEU A 29 -9.18 6.65 -10.83
C LEU A 29 -9.62 6.22 -9.43
N ILE A 30 -10.12 7.14 -8.60
CA ILE A 30 -10.63 6.84 -7.26
C ILE A 30 -11.92 6.03 -7.37
N ASN A 31 -12.09 5.02 -6.51
CA ASN A 31 -13.32 4.24 -6.49
C ASN A 31 -14.53 5.10 -6.12
N SER A 32 -15.67 4.86 -6.77
CA SER A 32 -16.89 5.60 -6.43
C SER A 32 -17.37 5.24 -5.03
N ILE A 33 -17.54 6.26 -4.19
CA ILE A 33 -18.00 6.20 -2.79
C ILE A 33 -19.19 5.24 -2.60
N ASP A 34 -20.15 5.24 -3.53
CA ASP A 34 -21.39 4.45 -3.43
C ASP A 34 -21.18 2.93 -3.53
N LYS A 35 -20.11 2.48 -4.20
CA LYS A 35 -19.85 1.05 -4.46
C LYS A 35 -19.27 0.30 -3.27
N ALA A 36 -18.73 1.00 -2.27
CA ALA A 36 -18.14 0.37 -1.08
C ALA A 36 -19.13 -0.50 -0.29
N ILE A 37 -20.43 -0.19 -0.40
CA ILE A 37 -21.47 -0.72 0.47
C ILE A 37 -22.06 -2.04 -0.03
N GLU A 38 -21.87 -2.39 -1.31
CA GLU A 38 -22.56 -3.51 -1.98
C GLU A 38 -22.02 -4.90 -1.60
N TYR A 39 -20.84 -4.98 -1.00
CA TYR A 39 -20.16 -6.26 -0.75
C TYR A 39 -20.45 -6.82 0.63
N ASN A 40 -20.92 -8.07 0.69
CA ASN A 40 -21.40 -8.70 1.92
C ASN A 40 -20.39 -9.64 2.60
N HIS A 41 -19.48 -10.25 1.85
CA HIS A 41 -18.52 -11.23 2.36
C HIS A 41 -17.35 -10.56 3.12
N PRO A 42 -17.00 -11.00 4.36
CA PRO A 42 -15.95 -10.39 5.20
C PRO A 42 -14.56 -10.32 4.55
N GLU A 43 -14.19 -11.34 3.78
CA GLU A 43 -12.93 -11.44 3.04
C GLU A 43 -12.88 -10.39 1.92
N THR A 44 -13.97 -10.21 1.17
CA THR A 44 -14.10 -9.18 0.15
C THR A 44 -14.09 -7.78 0.77
N LYS A 45 -14.76 -7.60 1.92
CA LYS A 45 -14.73 -6.34 2.68
C LYS A 45 -13.32 -5.98 3.14
N SER A 46 -12.50 -6.96 3.49
CA SER A 46 -11.10 -6.70 3.90
C SER A 46 -10.26 -6.22 2.72
N LEU A 47 -10.40 -6.83 1.54
CA LEU A 47 -9.77 -6.33 0.31
C LEU A 47 -10.23 -4.91 -0.03
N ILE A 48 -11.53 -4.67 -0.04
CA ILE A 48 -12.13 -3.37 -0.36
C ILE A 48 -11.69 -2.30 0.63
N PHE A 49 -11.64 -2.61 1.92
CA PHE A 49 -11.10 -1.69 2.92
C PHE A 49 -9.69 -1.24 2.56
N GLY A 50 -8.84 -2.17 2.12
CA GLY A 50 -7.51 -1.87 1.61
C GLY A 50 -7.53 -0.90 0.42
N MET A 51 -8.39 -1.16 -0.57
CA MET A 51 -8.52 -0.33 -1.77
C MET A 51 -8.95 1.10 -1.42
N TYR A 52 -10.02 1.28 -0.64
CA TYR A 52 -10.48 2.62 -0.25
C TYR A 52 -9.48 3.36 0.67
N THR A 53 -8.68 2.62 1.44
CA THR A 53 -7.57 3.22 2.20
C THR A 53 -6.46 3.73 1.27
N ALA A 54 -6.18 3.03 0.16
CA ALA A 54 -5.25 3.52 -0.85
C ALA A 54 -5.82 4.74 -1.59
N ASP A 55 -7.10 4.74 -1.97
CA ASP A 55 -7.75 5.92 -2.55
C ASP A 55 -7.65 7.14 -1.64
N LEU A 56 -7.89 6.95 -0.33
CA LEU A 56 -7.73 7.99 0.68
C LEU A 56 -6.29 8.53 0.69
N ALA A 57 -5.31 7.63 0.68
CA ALA A 57 -3.90 8.02 0.64
C ALA A 57 -3.53 8.75 -0.67
N TYR A 58 -4.13 8.38 -1.80
CA TYR A 58 -3.94 9.04 -3.08
C TYR A 58 -4.50 10.46 -3.06
N ALA A 59 -5.76 10.63 -2.66
CA ALA A 59 -6.39 11.94 -2.51
C ALA A 59 -5.60 12.84 -1.55
N ALA A 60 -5.14 12.29 -0.42
CA ALA A 60 -4.31 13.02 0.54
C ALA A 60 -2.95 13.44 -0.05
N ALA A 61 -2.25 12.54 -0.75
CA ALA A 61 -0.94 12.84 -1.36
C ALA A 61 -1.01 13.95 -2.42
N TYR A 62 -2.16 14.09 -3.08
CA TYR A 62 -2.42 15.14 -4.08
C TYR A 62 -3.20 16.34 -3.54
N LYS A 63 -3.42 16.37 -2.22
CA LYS A 63 -4.10 17.45 -1.52
C LYS A 63 -5.55 17.70 -1.99
N ASP A 64 -6.24 16.65 -2.42
CA ASP A 64 -7.69 16.69 -2.72
C ASP A 64 -8.49 16.46 -1.44
N PHE A 65 -8.64 17.54 -0.67
CA PHE A 65 -9.30 17.53 0.64
C PHE A 65 -10.73 17.02 0.61
N GLU A 66 -11.51 17.45 -0.39
CA GLU A 66 -12.92 17.11 -0.49
C GLU A 66 -13.09 15.60 -0.65
N ASN A 67 -12.32 14.99 -1.56
CA ASN A 67 -12.39 13.55 -1.78
C ASN A 67 -11.75 12.77 -0.64
N ALA A 68 -10.68 13.28 -0.02
CA ALA A 68 -10.10 12.66 1.18
C ALA A 68 -11.12 12.59 2.35
N ILE A 69 -11.92 13.64 2.57
CA ILE A 69 -13.00 13.63 3.58
C ILE A 69 -14.04 12.55 3.27
N GLU A 70 -14.52 12.50 2.03
CA GLU A 70 -15.55 11.53 1.65
C GLU A 70 -15.03 10.09 1.71
N LEU A 71 -13.80 9.85 1.25
CA LEU A 71 -13.15 8.54 1.34
C LEU A 71 -12.92 8.13 2.79
N TYR A 72 -12.53 9.04 3.68
CA TYR A 72 -12.42 8.74 5.11
C TYR A 72 -13.76 8.26 5.68
N LYS A 73 -14.88 8.90 5.34
CA LYS A 73 -16.22 8.46 5.78
C LYS A 73 -16.54 7.04 5.30
N VAL A 74 -16.14 6.71 4.07
CA VAL A 74 -16.28 5.34 3.53
C VAL A 74 -15.42 4.36 4.31
N VAL A 75 -14.14 4.67 4.53
CA VAL A 75 -13.21 3.80 5.29
C VAL A 75 -13.70 3.62 6.73
N LYS A 76 -14.22 4.66 7.38
CA LYS A 76 -14.86 4.59 8.72
C LYS A 76 -16.12 3.73 8.73
N THR A 77 -16.91 3.76 7.66
CA THR A 77 -18.09 2.88 7.53
C THR A 77 -17.68 1.42 7.31
N LEU A 78 -16.66 1.18 6.49
CA LEU A 78 -16.10 -0.15 6.26
C LEU A 78 -15.44 -0.72 7.52
N SER A 79 -14.75 0.13 8.30
CA SER A 79 -14.12 -0.29 9.56
C SER A 79 -15.16 -0.78 10.57
N ALA A 80 -16.29 -0.09 10.72
CA ALA A 80 -17.41 -0.52 11.56
C ALA A 80 -18.00 -1.88 11.11
N LYS A 81 -18.14 -2.09 9.80
CA LYS A 81 -18.58 -3.39 9.24
C LYS A 81 -17.57 -4.53 9.46
N LEU A 82 -16.33 -4.19 9.76
CA LEU A 82 -15.23 -5.12 10.00
C LEU A 82 -14.89 -5.25 11.50
N HIS A 83 -15.61 -4.53 12.38
CA HIS A 83 -15.39 -4.47 13.83
C HIS A 83 -13.99 -3.98 14.21
N ILE A 84 -13.56 -2.90 13.55
CA ILE A 84 -12.26 -2.26 13.72
C ILE A 84 -12.38 -0.72 13.72
N GLU A 85 -13.58 -0.20 14.02
CA GLU A 85 -13.89 1.22 14.00
C GLU A 85 -13.07 2.06 14.98
N GLU A 86 -12.58 1.45 16.06
CA GLU A 86 -11.70 2.11 17.03
C GLU A 86 -10.35 2.55 16.44
N MET A 87 -10.02 2.05 15.25
CA MET A 87 -8.83 2.44 14.49
C MET A 87 -9.08 3.68 13.62
N MET A 88 -10.35 4.06 13.41
CA MET A 88 -10.79 5.16 12.55
C MET A 88 -11.52 6.23 13.39
N THR A 89 -10.78 6.87 14.30
CA THR A 89 -11.34 7.82 15.26
C THR A 89 -11.47 9.24 14.71
N GLU A 90 -12.33 10.05 15.33
CA GLU A 90 -12.48 11.47 14.98
C GLU A 90 -11.22 12.27 15.29
N GLU A 91 -10.48 11.89 16.34
CA GLU A 91 -9.19 12.49 16.66
C GLU A 91 -8.15 12.24 15.56
N LEU A 92 -8.11 11.02 15.00
CA LEU A 92 -7.27 10.71 13.84
C LEU A 92 -7.66 11.58 12.63
N LEU A 93 -8.96 11.80 12.43
CA LEU A 93 -9.45 12.65 11.35
C LEU A 93 -9.00 14.11 11.53
N GLU A 94 -9.19 14.64 12.74
CA GLU A 94 -8.79 16.00 13.11
C GLU A 94 -7.27 16.19 13.03
N GLU A 95 -6.49 15.18 13.46
CA GLU A 95 -5.02 15.21 13.39
C GLU A 95 -4.55 15.26 11.94
N VAL A 96 -5.12 14.42 11.07
CA VAL A 96 -4.82 14.43 9.62
C VAL A 96 -5.19 15.78 9.00
N PHE A 97 -6.37 16.33 9.29
CA PHE A 97 -6.78 17.60 8.68
C PHE A 97 -6.05 18.82 9.22
N SER A 98 -5.72 18.87 10.51
CA SER A 98 -4.97 19.98 11.09
C SER A 98 -3.54 20.08 10.55
N HIS A 99 -2.99 18.99 10.02
CA HIS A 99 -1.65 18.92 9.45
C HIS A 99 -1.63 18.78 7.93
N PHE A 100 -2.77 18.92 7.26
CA PHE A 100 -2.89 18.52 5.86
C PHE A 100 -2.10 19.39 4.88
N GLU A 101 -1.84 20.65 5.23
CA GLU A 101 -0.94 21.52 4.45
C GLU A 101 0.55 21.16 4.62
N ASN A 102 0.88 20.26 5.54
CA ASN A 102 2.23 19.81 5.85
C ASN A 102 2.43 18.32 5.49
N PRO A 103 2.95 18.03 4.28
CA PRO A 103 3.17 16.67 3.80
C PRO A 103 4.02 15.80 4.74
N ASP A 104 5.04 16.38 5.39
CA ASP A 104 5.93 15.64 6.29
C ASP A 104 5.19 15.19 7.55
N SER A 105 4.34 16.06 8.11
CA SER A 105 3.48 15.71 9.24
C SER A 105 2.47 14.63 8.86
N LEU A 106 1.85 14.71 7.68
CA LEU A 106 0.92 13.70 7.20
C LEU A 106 1.59 12.32 7.05
N VAL A 107 2.82 12.26 6.54
CA VAL A 107 3.57 11.00 6.41
C VAL A 107 3.82 10.37 7.78
N ILE A 108 4.14 11.17 8.80
CA ILE A 108 4.34 10.68 10.17
C ILE A 108 3.03 10.16 10.76
N ILE A 109 1.93 10.92 10.64
CA ILE A 109 0.61 10.55 11.15
C ILE A 109 0.13 9.25 10.47
N ALA A 110 0.22 9.17 9.14
CA ALA A 110 -0.15 7.99 8.37
C ALA A 110 0.69 6.77 8.77
N GLY A 111 2.01 6.95 8.93
CA GLY A 111 2.92 5.89 9.38
C GLY A 111 2.57 5.36 10.78
N ASN A 112 2.34 6.27 11.73
CA ASN A 112 1.96 5.90 13.10
C ASN A 112 0.63 5.15 13.15
N SER A 113 -0.38 5.65 12.45
CA SER A 113 -1.70 5.03 12.36
C SER A 113 -1.65 3.67 11.67
N TYR A 114 -0.81 3.52 10.65
CA TYR A 114 -0.56 2.25 9.99
C TYR A 114 0.05 1.21 10.93
N TYR A 115 1.11 1.56 11.68
CA TYR A 115 1.74 0.63 12.62
C TYR A 115 0.84 0.28 13.80
N ALA A 116 0.11 1.27 14.33
CA ALA A 116 -0.94 1.03 15.32
C ALA A 116 -1.97 0.05 14.76
N SER A 117 -2.29 0.19 13.47
CA SER A 117 -3.27 -0.67 12.81
C SER A 117 -2.83 -2.11 12.66
N VAL A 118 -1.61 -2.31 12.19
CA VAL A 118 -0.97 -3.63 12.08
C VAL A 118 -0.95 -4.31 13.45
N LYS A 119 -0.47 -3.60 14.48
CA LYS A 119 -0.35 -4.14 15.84
C LYS A 119 -1.72 -4.55 16.40
N PHE A 120 -2.73 -3.70 16.27
CA PHE A 120 -4.08 -4.00 16.72
C PHE A 120 -4.61 -5.30 16.10
N LEU A 121 -4.44 -5.49 14.79
CA LEU A 121 -4.95 -6.68 14.10
C LEU A 121 -4.17 -7.95 14.47
N GLU A 122 -2.86 -7.83 14.65
CA GLU A 122 -2.04 -8.94 15.16
C GLU A 122 -2.48 -9.37 16.56
N ASP A 123 -2.66 -8.41 17.48
CA ASP A 123 -3.06 -8.67 18.87
C ASP A 123 -4.44 -9.33 18.96
N HIS A 124 -5.32 -9.06 17.98
CA HIS A 124 -6.67 -9.64 17.87
C HIS A 124 -6.76 -10.85 16.93
N LYS A 125 -5.63 -11.46 16.52
CA LYS A 125 -5.57 -12.64 15.64
C LYS A 125 -6.28 -12.46 14.30
N GLN A 126 -6.27 -11.26 13.75
CA GLN A 126 -6.85 -10.90 12.44
C GLN A 126 -5.76 -10.76 11.36
N ALA A 127 -4.70 -11.57 11.44
CA ALA A 127 -3.55 -11.50 10.52
C ALA A 127 -3.94 -11.85 9.08
N ASP A 128 -4.90 -12.74 8.88
CA ASP A 128 -5.51 -13.06 7.58
C ASP A 128 -6.22 -11.84 6.96
N LYS A 129 -7.03 -11.14 7.75
CA LYS A 129 -7.71 -9.91 7.30
C LYS A 129 -6.71 -8.80 7.02
N LEU A 130 -5.65 -8.67 7.83
CA LEU A 130 -4.56 -7.74 7.57
C LEU A 130 -3.87 -8.07 6.23
N ALA A 131 -3.63 -9.35 5.94
CA ALA A 131 -3.04 -9.76 4.67
C ALA A 131 -3.91 -9.35 3.47
N LEU A 132 -5.23 -9.57 3.56
CA LEU A 132 -6.19 -9.15 2.53
C LEU A 132 -6.29 -7.62 2.39
N ARG A 133 -6.30 -6.86 3.49
CA ARG A 133 -6.30 -5.38 3.44
C ARG A 133 -5.04 -4.85 2.78
N SER A 134 -3.90 -5.40 3.14
CA SER A 134 -2.60 -5.04 2.56
C SER A 134 -2.57 -5.34 1.07
N LEU A 135 -3.18 -6.47 0.67
CA LEU A 135 -3.31 -6.83 -0.73
C LEU A 135 -4.19 -5.85 -1.51
N GLY A 136 -5.37 -5.51 -0.98
CA GLY A 136 -6.28 -4.56 -1.62
C GLY A 136 -5.62 -3.18 -1.81
N GLY A 137 -4.94 -2.68 -0.78
CA GLY A 137 -4.22 -1.41 -0.87
C GLY A 137 -3.07 -1.43 -1.88
N TRP A 138 -2.33 -2.54 -1.96
CA TRP A 138 -1.25 -2.71 -2.94
C TRP A 138 -1.77 -2.77 -4.38
N ILE A 139 -2.85 -3.52 -4.63
CA ILE A 139 -3.48 -3.61 -5.96
C ILE A 139 -3.96 -2.23 -6.41
N GLU A 140 -4.68 -1.51 -5.55
CA GLU A 140 -5.20 -0.17 -5.87
C GLU A 140 -4.07 0.83 -6.13
N SER A 141 -3.00 0.78 -5.31
CA SER A 141 -1.83 1.65 -5.50
C SER A 141 -1.14 1.43 -6.85
N LEU A 142 -1.00 0.17 -7.25
CA LEU A 142 -0.49 -0.18 -8.57
C LEU A 142 -1.42 0.26 -9.69
N TYR A 143 -2.72 0.00 -9.55
CA TYR A 143 -3.73 0.40 -10.53
C TYR A 143 -3.70 1.91 -10.77
N ILE A 144 -3.80 2.71 -9.71
CA ILE A 144 -3.77 4.17 -9.82
C ILE A 144 -2.46 4.64 -10.44
N THR A 145 -1.33 4.12 -9.96
CA THR A 145 -0.01 4.54 -10.46
C THR A 145 0.14 4.26 -11.95
N LEU A 146 -0.21 3.05 -12.39
CA LEU A 146 -0.10 2.65 -13.80
C LEU A 146 -1.02 3.46 -14.71
N ASN A 147 -2.24 3.76 -14.25
CA ASN A 147 -3.22 4.51 -15.04
C ASN A 147 -3.04 6.04 -14.95
N SER A 148 -2.22 6.55 -14.02
CA SER A 148 -1.86 7.97 -13.95
C SER A 148 -0.72 8.36 -14.89
N LEU A 149 -0.05 7.37 -15.51
CA LEU A 149 1.03 7.64 -16.46
C LEU A 149 0.47 7.93 -17.86
N GLU A 150 0.69 9.15 -18.36
CA GLU A 150 0.33 9.52 -19.75
C GLU A 150 1.12 8.70 -20.78
N SER A 151 2.36 8.35 -20.45
CA SER A 151 3.23 7.50 -21.26
C SER A 151 4.19 6.70 -20.38
N PHE A 152 4.59 5.52 -20.85
CA PHE A 152 5.54 4.67 -20.15
C PHE A 152 6.95 4.86 -20.72
N ASP A 153 7.81 5.53 -19.95
CA ASP A 153 9.26 5.59 -20.20
C ASP A 153 9.97 4.64 -19.23
N PRO A 154 10.52 3.50 -19.70
CA PRO A 154 11.25 2.53 -18.86
C PRO A 154 12.45 3.13 -18.12
N SER A 155 12.99 4.26 -18.57
CA SER A 155 14.12 4.95 -17.93
C SER A 155 13.70 5.95 -16.85
N SER A 156 12.41 6.23 -16.73
CA SER A 156 11.88 7.20 -15.77
C SER A 156 11.96 6.69 -14.32
N LYS A 157 11.99 7.63 -13.37
CA LYS A 157 11.92 7.32 -11.94
C LYS A 157 10.61 6.62 -11.55
N ALA A 158 9.50 6.97 -12.22
CA ALA A 158 8.20 6.33 -12.02
C ALA A 158 8.22 4.86 -12.46
N ALA A 159 8.79 4.57 -13.64
CA ALA A 159 8.96 3.20 -14.11
C ALA A 159 9.85 2.38 -13.17
N GLN A 160 10.96 2.94 -12.70
CA GLN A 160 11.80 2.26 -11.69
C GLN A 160 11.01 1.95 -10.40
N ARG A 161 10.17 2.88 -9.94
CA ARG A 161 9.35 2.67 -8.73
C ARG A 161 8.31 1.57 -8.90
N ILE A 162 7.74 1.45 -10.10
CA ILE A 162 6.85 0.35 -10.47
C ILE A 162 7.64 -0.97 -10.47
N ALA A 163 8.83 -1.00 -11.06
CA ALA A 163 9.68 -2.19 -11.07
C ALA A 163 10.07 -2.64 -9.65
N ASP A 164 10.36 -1.69 -8.76
CA ASP A 164 10.68 -1.94 -7.36
C ASP A 164 9.52 -2.62 -6.60
N GLN A 165 8.28 -2.56 -7.11
CA GLN A 165 7.15 -3.29 -6.53
C GLN A 165 7.33 -4.80 -6.55
N LYS A 166 8.26 -5.36 -7.35
CA LYS A 166 8.64 -6.77 -7.25
C LYS A 166 9.03 -7.17 -5.82
N ILE A 167 9.84 -6.34 -5.15
CA ILE A 167 10.33 -6.62 -3.80
C ILE A 167 9.16 -6.52 -2.81
N THR A 168 8.38 -5.46 -2.93
CA THR A 168 7.17 -5.24 -2.12
C THR A 168 6.19 -6.39 -2.25
N PHE A 169 5.95 -6.86 -3.47
CA PHE A 169 5.08 -7.97 -3.78
C PHE A 169 5.56 -9.28 -3.16
N TRP A 170 6.86 -9.57 -3.16
CA TRP A 170 7.41 -10.75 -2.46
C TRP A 170 7.21 -10.73 -0.97
N ASN A 171 7.35 -9.58 -0.33
CA ASN A 171 7.06 -9.45 1.10
C ASN A 171 5.56 -9.71 1.37
N LEU A 172 4.69 -9.09 0.60
CA LEU A 172 3.23 -9.26 0.70
C LEU A 172 2.80 -10.70 0.39
N TYR A 173 3.32 -11.30 -0.68
CA TYR A 173 3.02 -12.67 -1.09
C TYR A 173 3.49 -13.67 -0.03
N THR A 174 4.67 -13.47 0.56
CA THR A 174 5.15 -14.28 1.67
C THR A 174 4.23 -14.16 2.89
N TYR A 175 3.79 -12.95 3.20
CA TYR A 175 2.83 -12.72 4.29
C TYR A 175 1.48 -13.40 4.02
N LEU A 176 0.93 -13.28 2.81
CA LEU A 176 -0.29 -13.99 2.39
C LEU A 176 -0.14 -15.51 2.52
N LYS A 177 0.99 -16.07 2.08
CA LYS A 177 1.28 -17.50 2.22
C LYS A 177 1.35 -17.95 3.68
N ALA A 178 1.86 -17.11 4.58
CA ALA A 178 1.86 -17.40 6.02
C ALA A 178 0.45 -17.41 6.63
N GLN A 179 -0.53 -16.76 5.98
CA GLN A 179 -1.94 -16.69 6.40
C GLN A 179 -2.87 -17.50 5.48
N GLU A 180 -2.36 -18.47 4.72
CA GLU A 180 -3.12 -19.16 3.66
C GLU A 180 -4.37 -19.91 4.16
N GLU A 181 -4.36 -20.37 5.42
CA GLU A 181 -5.51 -21.01 6.06
C GLU A 181 -6.64 -20.02 6.41
N GLY A 182 -6.35 -18.71 6.36
CA GLY A 182 -7.32 -17.65 6.59
C GLY A 182 -8.39 -17.58 5.50
N LEU A 183 -9.58 -17.12 5.88
CA LEU A 183 -10.73 -17.07 4.98
C LEU A 183 -10.44 -16.16 3.77
N GLY A 184 -10.59 -16.68 2.56
CA GLY A 184 -10.36 -15.95 1.31
C GLY A 184 -8.89 -15.78 0.90
N VAL A 185 -7.93 -16.04 1.78
CA VAL A 185 -6.49 -15.80 1.50
C VAL A 185 -5.97 -16.76 0.43
N ALA A 186 -6.28 -18.06 0.52
CA ALA A 186 -5.89 -19.04 -0.49
C ALA A 186 -6.47 -18.72 -1.88
N GLN A 187 -7.67 -18.13 -1.95
CA GLN A 187 -8.23 -17.67 -3.22
C GLN A 187 -7.46 -16.49 -3.78
N ALA A 188 -7.21 -15.46 -2.95
CA ALA A 188 -6.43 -14.30 -3.35
C ALA A 188 -5.03 -14.71 -3.86
N ILE A 189 -4.34 -15.64 -3.20
CA ILE A 189 -3.05 -16.17 -3.65
C ILE A 189 -3.14 -16.78 -5.06
N ARG A 190 -4.22 -17.50 -5.38
CA ARG A 190 -4.41 -18.09 -6.70
C ARG A 190 -4.64 -17.03 -7.77
N GLU A 191 -5.40 -15.99 -7.46
CA GLU A 191 -5.69 -14.87 -8.37
C GLU A 191 -4.44 -14.03 -8.67
N LEU A 192 -3.45 -14.04 -7.76
CA LEU A 192 -2.17 -13.35 -7.96
C LEU A 192 -1.19 -14.07 -8.90
N LYS A 193 -1.55 -15.22 -9.45
CA LYS A 193 -0.63 -16.04 -10.27
C LYS A 193 -0.04 -15.25 -11.45
N ASP A 194 -0.85 -14.51 -12.19
CA ASP A 194 -0.40 -13.84 -13.41
C ASP A 194 0.51 -12.64 -13.07
N ILE A 195 0.11 -11.85 -12.07
CA ILE A 195 0.92 -10.74 -11.53
C ILE A 195 2.26 -11.28 -11.03
N ARG A 196 2.24 -12.45 -10.38
CA ARG A 196 3.42 -13.12 -9.88
C ARG A 196 4.39 -13.52 -10.97
N GLU A 197 3.88 -14.06 -12.06
CA GLU A 197 4.70 -14.47 -13.20
C GLU A 197 5.33 -13.25 -13.89
N ILE A 198 4.57 -12.16 -14.08
CA ILE A 198 5.06 -10.90 -14.65
C ILE A 198 6.18 -10.30 -13.78
N LEU A 199 5.96 -10.15 -12.47
CA LEU A 199 6.96 -9.57 -11.57
C LEU A 199 8.19 -10.47 -11.39
N ALA A 200 8.01 -11.80 -11.44
CA ALA A 200 9.12 -12.74 -11.37
C ALA A 200 10.06 -12.60 -12.58
N ALA A 201 9.53 -12.32 -13.77
CA ALA A 201 10.28 -12.17 -15.00
C ALA A 201 11.19 -10.94 -15.05
N LEU A 202 10.91 -9.89 -14.26
CA LEU A 202 11.78 -8.71 -14.17
C LEU A 202 13.18 -9.09 -13.64
N GLU A 203 14.24 -8.64 -14.29
CA GLU A 203 15.61 -8.97 -13.86
C GLU A 203 15.98 -8.19 -12.59
N GLU A 204 16.58 -8.85 -11.60
CA GLU A 204 17.09 -8.21 -10.38
C GLU A 204 18.62 -8.19 -10.40
N VAL A 205 19.20 -7.00 -10.46
CA VAL A 205 20.65 -6.80 -10.35
C VAL A 205 20.98 -6.38 -8.92
N LYS A 206 21.72 -7.24 -8.21
CA LYS A 206 22.23 -6.94 -6.87
C LYS A 206 23.54 -6.18 -6.97
N SER A 207 23.61 -5.01 -6.35
CA SER A 207 24.83 -4.21 -6.22
C SER A 207 25.22 -4.11 -4.75
N ALA A 208 26.46 -4.47 -4.42
CA ALA A 208 26.99 -4.28 -3.08
C ALA A 208 27.82 -2.99 -3.06
N LYS A 209 27.40 -1.98 -2.29
CA LYS A 209 28.24 -0.84 -1.97
C LYS A 209 28.80 -1.02 -0.56
N LYS A 210 30.13 -1.00 -0.45
CA LYS A 210 30.80 -0.83 0.84
C LYS A 210 30.80 0.66 1.15
N SER A 211 30.10 1.05 2.20
CA SER A 211 30.21 2.39 2.78
C SER A 211 31.03 2.29 4.05
N ALA A 212 32.07 3.11 4.15
CA ALA A 212 32.88 3.26 5.35
C ALA A 212 32.61 4.63 5.94
N GLU A 213 31.87 4.69 7.04
CA GLU A 213 31.79 5.87 7.90
C GLU A 213 32.32 5.50 9.29
N ASN A 214 33.25 6.32 9.80
CA ASN A 214 33.80 6.23 11.16
C ASN A 214 34.25 4.83 11.62
N GLY A 215 35.10 4.17 10.84
CA GLY A 215 35.82 2.96 11.29
C GLY A 215 34.99 1.66 11.34
N ASN A 216 33.68 1.72 11.09
CA ASN A 216 32.84 0.55 10.86
C ASN A 216 32.47 0.47 9.37
N SER A 217 32.89 -0.59 8.68
CA SER A 217 32.44 -0.85 7.32
C SER A 217 31.08 -1.55 7.36
N THR A 218 30.03 -0.89 6.89
CA THR A 218 28.73 -1.51 6.64
C THR A 218 28.63 -1.87 5.16
N VAL A 219 28.36 -3.14 4.86
CA VAL A 219 28.02 -3.55 3.49
C VAL A 219 26.54 -3.26 3.30
N VAL A 220 26.22 -2.28 2.46
CA VAL A 220 24.84 -2.00 2.06
C VAL A 220 24.62 -2.71 0.73
N THR A 221 23.80 -3.76 0.74
CA THR A 221 23.35 -4.43 -0.47
C THR A 221 22.12 -3.70 -1.02
N ASN A 222 22.25 -3.08 -2.19
CA ASN A 222 21.14 -2.47 -2.91
C ASN A 222 20.77 -3.35 -4.11
N SER A 223 19.51 -3.77 -4.20
CA SER A 223 18.96 -4.41 -5.40
C SER A 223 18.34 -3.35 -6.31
N LYS A 224 18.57 -3.47 -7.62
CA LYS A 224 17.88 -2.68 -8.66
C LYS A 224 17.10 -3.65 -9.55
N ILE A 225 15.80 -3.40 -9.72
CA ILE A 225 14.98 -4.16 -10.66
C ILE A 225 15.12 -3.51 -12.04
N LEU A 226 15.44 -4.30 -13.06
CA LEU A 226 15.53 -3.87 -14.45
C LEU A 226 14.22 -4.15 -15.17
N ILE A 227 13.80 -3.19 -16.00
CA ILE A 227 12.66 -3.34 -16.91
C ILE A 227 13.24 -3.78 -18.25
N THR A 228 12.88 -4.98 -18.69
CA THR A 228 13.26 -5.50 -20.00
C THR A 228 12.26 -5.02 -21.04
N GLN A 229 12.73 -4.47 -22.16
CA GLN A 229 11.88 -4.29 -23.34
C GLN A 229 11.84 -5.63 -24.08
N GLU A 230 10.66 -6.22 -24.21
CA GLU A 230 10.41 -7.29 -25.20
C GLU A 230 10.31 -6.70 -26.61
#